data_AF-A0AAQ0KK17-F1
#
_entry.id   AF-A0AAQ0KK17-F1
#
_cell.length_a   1.000
_cell.length_b   1.000
_cell.length_c   1.000
_cell.angle_alpha   90.00
_cell.angle_beta   90.00
_cell.angle_gamma   90.00
#
_symmetry.space_group_name_H-M   'P 1'
#
loop_
_entity.id
_entity.type
_entity.pdbx_description
1 polymer ?
#
loop_
_entity_poly.entity_id
_entity_poly.type
_entity_poly.pdbx_seq_one_letter_code
_entity_poly.pdbx_strand_id
1 'polypeptide(L)'
;MRGNLATSLRRRRRPCPIKQYDRLPPELRRWLAQAALPWSPASALRLWQKLLGETAGNTEAVCRRLDLIEARMLMRDAPRIWGFPPPAAAQTAGGESALPRG
;
A
#
# COMPACT_ATOMS: atom_id res chain seq x y z
N MET A 1 -17.12 13.60 39.79
CA MET A 1 -16.63 14.49 38.71
C MET A 1 -17.28 14.07 37.39
N ARG A 2 -18.12 14.93 36.79
CA ARG A 2 -18.91 14.64 35.58
C ARG A 2 -18.10 15.02 34.33
N GLY A 3 -17.96 14.11 33.37
CA GLY A 3 -17.19 14.35 32.14
C GLY A 3 -17.95 15.25 31.15
N ASN A 4 -17.31 16.34 30.72
CA ASN A 4 -17.78 17.33 29.74
C ASN A 4 -17.86 16.78 28.30
N LEU A 5 -18.65 15.74 28.04
CA LEU A 5 -18.88 15.24 26.68
C LEU A 5 -20.34 14.79 26.52
N ALA A 6 -21.26 15.74 26.73
CA ALA A 6 -22.66 15.59 26.37
C ALA A 6 -22.83 15.86 24.86
N THR A 7 -22.57 14.86 24.02
CA THR A 7 -22.88 14.90 22.59
C THR A 7 -23.95 13.86 22.26
N SER A 8 -25.00 14.29 21.56
CA SER A 8 -26.07 13.44 21.04
C SER A 8 -25.66 12.66 19.78
N LEU A 9 -24.43 12.85 19.30
CA LEU A 9 -23.93 12.18 18.12
C LEU A 9 -23.72 10.69 18.40
N ARG A 10 -24.40 9.85 17.61
CA ARG A 10 -24.32 8.39 17.70
C ARG A 10 -22.87 7.96 17.45
N ARG A 11 -22.22 7.41 18.47
CA ARG A 11 -20.85 6.87 18.37
C ARG A 11 -20.84 5.76 17.31
N ARG A 12 -20.38 6.08 16.10
CA ARG A 12 -20.20 5.11 15.02
C ARG A 12 -19.09 4.15 15.44
N ARG A 13 -19.39 2.85 15.57
CA ARG A 13 -18.35 1.82 15.70
C ARG A 13 -17.51 1.86 14.43
N ARG A 14 -16.39 2.60 14.46
CA ARG A 14 -15.36 2.43 13.43
C ARG A 14 -14.75 1.05 13.66
N PRO A 15 -14.70 0.17 12.64
CA PRO A 15 -13.88 -1.03 12.75
C PRO A 15 -12.46 -0.58 13.05
N CYS A 16 -11.89 -1.05 14.16
CA CYS A 16 -10.56 -0.66 14.60
C CYS A 16 -9.55 -1.12 13.53
N PRO A 17 -8.86 -0.20 12.82
CA PRO A 17 -7.99 -0.55 11.70
C PRO A 17 -6.88 -1.53 12.08
N ILE A 18 -6.32 -1.39 13.27
CA ILE A 18 -5.32 -2.31 13.85
C ILE A 18 -5.84 -3.75 13.91
N LYS A 19 -7.07 -3.96 14.41
CA LYS A 19 -7.66 -5.31 14.50
C LYS A 19 -7.89 -5.96 13.14
N GLN A 20 -8.05 -5.18 12.08
CA GLN A 20 -8.18 -5.71 10.73
C GLN A 20 -6.82 -6.09 10.16
N TYR A 21 -5.79 -5.32 10.48
CA TYR A 21 -4.41 -5.61 10.12
C TYR A 21 -3.90 -6.89 10.80
N ASP A 22 -4.22 -7.08 12.09
CA ASP A 22 -3.84 -8.28 12.86
C ASP A 22 -4.47 -9.57 12.33
N ARG A 23 -5.56 -9.47 11.56
CA ARG A 23 -6.27 -10.61 10.96
C ARG A 23 -5.78 -10.95 9.56
N LEU A 24 -4.82 -10.22 9.02
CA LEU A 24 -4.30 -10.46 7.68
C LEU A 24 -3.40 -11.70 7.65
N PRO A 25 -3.36 -12.43 6.52
CA PRO A 25 -2.35 -13.46 6.29
C PRO A 25 -0.93 -12.90 6.46
N PRO A 26 0.01 -13.67 7.03
CA PRO A 26 1.37 -13.20 7.28
C PRO A 26 2.09 -12.74 6.00
N GLU A 27 1.86 -13.43 4.87
CA GLU A 27 2.42 -13.07 3.57
C GLU A 27 1.90 -11.72 3.06
N LEU A 28 0.57 -11.50 3.15
CA LEU A 28 -0.02 -10.22 2.80
C LEU A 28 0.49 -9.09 3.72
N ARG A 29 0.71 -9.40 5.01
CA ARG A 29 1.25 -8.44 5.96
C ARG A 29 2.69 -8.05 5.62
N ARG A 30 3.51 -9.03 5.22
CA ARG A 30 4.90 -8.83 4.77
C ARG A 30 4.96 -7.99 3.49
N TRP A 31 4.03 -8.23 2.56
CA TRP A 31 3.89 -7.41 1.36
C TRP A 31 3.47 -5.97 1.70
N LEU A 32 2.44 -5.78 2.54
CA LEU A 32 2.00 -4.45 2.99
C LEU A 32 3.08 -3.65 3.71
N ALA A 33 4.01 -4.30 4.40
CA ALA A 33 5.13 -3.64 5.07
C ALA A 33 6.18 -3.09 4.07
N GLN A 34 6.22 -3.61 2.84
CA GLN A 34 7.15 -3.21 1.78
C GLN A 34 6.49 -2.31 0.73
N ALA A 35 5.16 -2.33 0.63
CA ALA A 35 4.37 -1.55 -0.31
C ALA A 35 4.64 -0.04 -0.14
N ALA A 36 4.79 0.66 -1.27
CA ALA A 36 5.09 2.09 -1.30
C ALA A 36 3.85 2.95 -1.06
N LEU A 37 2.65 2.45 -1.38
CA LEU A 37 1.40 3.17 -1.15
C LEU A 37 0.82 2.87 0.25
N PRO A 38 0.16 3.86 0.89
CA PRO A 38 -0.57 3.64 2.14
C PRO A 38 -1.90 2.91 1.86
N TRP A 39 -1.81 1.62 1.55
CA TRP A 39 -2.96 0.76 1.30
C TRP A 39 -3.83 0.58 2.55
N SER A 40 -5.15 0.56 2.36
CA SER A 40 -6.05 0.12 3.45
C SER A 40 -6.00 -1.41 3.59
N PRO A 41 -6.01 -1.96 4.83
CA PRO A 41 -5.98 -3.42 5.07
C PRO A 41 -7.10 -4.17 4.36
N ALA A 42 -8.29 -3.56 4.30
CA ALA A 42 -9.47 -4.17 3.68
C ALA A 42 -9.34 -4.25 2.15
N SER A 43 -8.80 -3.21 1.50
CA SER A 43 -8.59 -3.22 0.04
C SER A 43 -7.53 -4.24 -0.35
N ALA A 44 -6.41 -4.29 0.39
CA ALA A 44 -5.35 -5.24 0.15
C ALA A 44 -5.82 -6.70 0.32
N LEU A 45 -6.61 -6.98 1.37
CA LEU A 45 -7.18 -8.31 1.59
C LEU A 45 -8.14 -8.74 0.46
N ARG A 46 -8.98 -7.83 -0.04
CA ARG A 46 -9.90 -8.12 -1.16
C ARG A 46 -9.13 -8.50 -2.43
N LEU A 47 -8.07 -7.75 -2.75
CA LEU A 47 -7.21 -8.04 -3.88
C LEU A 47 -6.48 -9.38 -3.70
N TRP A 48 -5.91 -9.62 -2.51
CA TRP A 48 -5.24 -10.87 -2.17
C TRP A 48 -6.15 -12.09 -2.38
N GLN A 49 -7.38 -12.05 -1.85
CA GLN A 49 -8.34 -13.16 -1.98
C GLN A 49 -8.70 -13.43 -3.45
N LYS A 50 -8.91 -12.38 -4.24
CA LYS A 50 -9.20 -12.51 -5.68
C LYS A 50 -8.04 -13.19 -6.41
N LEU A 51 -6.82 -12.70 -6.17
CA LEU A 51 -5.62 -13.21 -6.81
C LEU A 51 -5.28 -14.64 -6.36
N LEU A 52 -5.53 -14.98 -5.10
CA LEU A 52 -5.29 -16.31 -4.56
C LEU A 52 -6.14 -17.37 -5.28
N GLY A 53 -7.37 -17.02 -5.68
CA GLY A 53 -8.22 -17.87 -6.52
C GLY A 53 -7.71 -17.99 -7.96
N GLU A 54 -7.10 -16.93 -8.51
CA GLU A 54 -6.54 -16.92 -9.86
C GLU A 54 -5.20 -17.69 -9.96
N THR A 55 -4.40 -17.72 -8.88
CA THR A 55 -3.07 -18.33 -8.86
C THR A 55 -3.03 -19.73 -8.23
N ALA A 56 -4.20 -20.36 -8.02
CA ALA A 56 -4.33 -21.66 -7.37
C ALA A 56 -3.61 -21.75 -6.00
N GLY A 57 -3.57 -20.65 -5.25
CA GLY A 57 -2.93 -20.59 -3.93
C GLY A 57 -1.44 -20.26 -3.94
N ASN A 58 -0.82 -19.97 -5.10
CA ASN A 58 0.58 -19.54 -5.15
C ASN A 58 0.72 -18.10 -4.64
N THR A 59 1.20 -17.94 -3.41
CA THR A 59 1.35 -16.66 -2.70
C THR A 59 2.35 -15.72 -3.37
N GLU A 60 3.42 -16.25 -3.95
CA GLU A 60 4.46 -15.46 -4.61
C GLU A 60 3.96 -14.84 -5.92
N ALA A 61 3.14 -15.58 -6.66
CA ALA A 61 2.44 -15.06 -7.83
C ALA A 61 1.42 -13.97 -7.46
N VAL A 62 0.75 -14.11 -6.30
CA VAL A 62 -0.15 -13.07 -5.77
C VAL A 62 0.62 -11.78 -5.46
N CYS A 63 1.74 -11.88 -4.74
CA CYS A 63 2.59 -10.72 -4.41
C CYS A 63 3.04 -9.98 -5.66
N ARG A 64 3.60 -10.70 -6.66
CA ARG A 64 4.01 -10.08 -7.94
C ARG A 64 2.86 -9.36 -8.64
N ARG A 65 1.65 -9.92 -8.57
CA ARG A 65 0.48 -9.30 -9.19
C ARG A 65 -0.01 -8.08 -8.42
N LEU A 66 0.14 -8.06 -7.10
CA LEU A 66 -0.11 -6.89 -6.27
C LEU A 66 0.89 -5.76 -6.57
N ASP A 67 2.17 -6.07 -6.77
CA ASP A 67 3.19 -5.07 -7.15
C ASP A 67 2.84 -4.36 -8.46
N LEU A 68 2.37 -5.13 -9.47
CA LEU A 68 1.90 -4.55 -10.74
C LEU A 68 0.70 -3.62 -10.56
N ILE A 69 -0.18 -3.92 -9.61
CA ILE A 69 -1.36 -3.09 -9.31
C ILE A 69 -0.95 -1.83 -8.58
N GLU A 70 -0.02 -1.93 -7.63
CA GLU A 70 0.59 -0.79 -6.95
C GLU A 70 1.29 0.13 -7.94
N ALA A 71 2.12 -0.40 -8.84
CA ALA A 71 2.80 0.41 -9.86
C ALA A 71 1.81 1.20 -10.73
N ARG A 72 0.70 0.57 -11.16
CA ARG A 72 -0.36 1.27 -11.92
C ARG A 72 -1.06 2.34 -11.11
N MET A 73 -1.33 2.08 -9.83
CA MET A 73 -1.95 3.06 -8.92
C MET A 73 -1.02 4.26 -8.70
N LEU A 74 0.27 4.00 -8.46
CA LEU A 74 1.31 5.02 -8.35
C LEU A 74 1.39 5.85 -9.63
N MET A 75 1.40 5.24 -10.81
CA MET A 75 1.42 5.98 -12.09
C MET A 75 0.18 6.84 -12.29
N ARG A 76 -0.99 6.40 -11.80
CA ARG A 76 -2.24 7.17 -11.91
C ARG A 76 -2.29 8.33 -10.93
N ASP A 77 -1.81 8.13 -9.70
CA ASP A 77 -1.86 9.14 -8.64
C ASP A 77 -0.63 10.06 -8.68
N ALA A 78 0.46 9.65 -9.34
CA ALA A 78 1.66 10.41 -9.65
C ALA A 78 1.39 11.85 -10.11
N PRO A 79 0.62 12.10 -11.19
CA PRO A 79 0.33 13.45 -11.64
C PRO A 79 -0.53 14.25 -10.65
N ARG A 80 -1.35 13.59 -9.81
CA ARG A 80 -2.22 14.26 -8.82
C ARG A 80 -1.47 14.70 -7.57
N ILE A 81 -0.53 13.89 -7.10
CA ILE A 81 0.20 14.15 -5.85
C ILE A 81 1.50 14.92 -6.11
N TRP A 82 2.19 14.69 -7.24
CA TRP A 82 3.48 15.31 -7.56
C TRP A 82 3.42 16.32 -8.73
N GLY A 83 2.31 16.41 -9.47
CA GLY A 83 2.17 17.34 -10.62
C GLY A 83 3.00 16.96 -11.88
N PHE A 84 3.95 16.04 -11.73
CA PHE A 84 4.81 15.45 -12.74
C PHE A 84 5.11 14.00 -12.31
N PRO A 85 5.30 13.03 -13.22
CA PRO A 85 5.63 11.66 -12.81
C PRO A 85 6.86 11.65 -11.88
N PRO A 86 6.81 10.91 -10.75
CA PRO A 86 7.89 10.92 -9.78
C PRO A 86 9.19 10.44 -10.43
N PRO A 87 10.33 11.04 -10.05
CA PRO A 87 11.62 10.81 -10.70
C PRO A 87 12.12 9.37 -10.57
N ALA A 88 11.47 8.50 -9.78
CA ALA A 88 11.81 7.09 -9.64
C ALA A 88 11.87 6.33 -10.99
N ALA A 89 11.12 6.76 -12.01
CA ALA A 89 11.20 6.20 -13.37
C ALA A 89 12.39 6.75 -14.19
N ALA A 90 13.01 7.86 -13.78
CA ALA A 90 14.12 8.50 -14.47
C ALA A 90 15.50 8.14 -13.86
N GLN A 91 15.55 7.52 -12.67
CA GLN A 91 16.82 7.27 -11.96
C GLN A 91 17.63 6.11 -12.52
N THR A 92 17.14 5.39 -13.54
CA THR A 92 17.91 4.36 -14.24
C THR A 92 18.74 4.91 -15.41
N ALA A 93 18.67 6.22 -15.69
CA ALA A 93 19.42 6.88 -16.76
C ALA A 93 20.46 7.89 -16.23
N GLY A 94 21.14 7.55 -15.14
CA GLY A 94 22.19 8.38 -14.53
C GLY A 94 23.36 7.55 -14.02
N GLY A 95 23.75 6.54 -14.79
CA GLY A 95 25.00 5.82 -14.56
C GLY A 95 26.18 6.76 -14.76
N GLU A 96 26.81 7.12 -13.64
CA GLU A 96 28.26 7.03 -13.46
C GLU A 96 29.12 7.76 -14.51
N SER A 97 29.50 9.00 -14.22
CA SER A 97 30.74 9.56 -14.75
C SER A 97 31.46 10.36 -13.65
N ALA A 98 32.31 9.60 -12.96
CA ALA A 98 33.63 9.95 -12.48
C ALA A 98 34.00 11.45 -12.44
N LEU A 99 34.27 11.93 -11.22
CA LEU A 99 35.18 13.05 -11.00
C LEU A 99 36.20 12.64 -9.93
N PRO A 100 37.49 12.43 -10.27
CA PRO A 100 38.54 12.36 -9.28
C PRO A 100 38.84 13.78 -8.77
N ARG A 101 38.83 13.94 -7.44
CA ARG A 101 39.42 15.09 -6.76
C ARG A 101 40.94 14.98 -6.88
N GLY A 102 41.53 15.93 -7.61
CA GLY A 102 42.95 16.31 -7.56
C GLY A 102 43.04 17.77 -7.17
#